data_AF-A0A537UIE4-F1
#
_entry.id   AF-A0A537UIE4-F1
#
_cell.length_a   1.000
_cell.length_b   1.000
_cell.length_c   1.000
_cell.angle_alpha   90.00
_cell.angle_beta   90.00
_cell.angle_gamma   90.00
#
_symmetry.space_group_name_H-M   'P 1'
#
loop_
_entity.id
_entity.type
_entity.pdbx_description
1 polymer ?
#
loop_
_entity_poly.entity_id
_entity_poly.type
_entity_poly.pdbx_seq_one_letter_code
_entity_poly.pdbx_strand_id
1 'polypeptide(L)'
;MIGRLALVVSAALAAPLLTSADAPAQDVPGIEICTVEKTMERRTSCLQSNVDFLQKTITKLSADHQQKLDAANRQIENLKSTTASLQKIVDELQAAQKKAAEDQKKAAAPPAKDSAPAAKDAPK
;
A
#
# COMPACT_ATOMS: atom_id res chain seq x y z
N MET A 1 11.65 -18.87 -7.22
CA MET A 1 11.11 -17.65 -6.57
C MET A 1 10.26 -17.96 -5.34
N ILE A 2 9.41 -18.99 -5.39
CA ILE A 2 8.49 -19.39 -4.29
C ILE A 2 9.22 -19.71 -2.97
N GLY A 3 10.35 -20.43 -2.99
CA GLY A 3 11.09 -20.76 -1.77
C GLY A 3 11.73 -19.56 -1.06
N ARG A 4 12.12 -18.52 -1.82
CA ARG A 4 12.59 -17.25 -1.23
C ARG A 4 11.45 -16.48 -0.59
N LEU A 5 10.26 -16.53 -1.18
CA LEU A 5 9.06 -15.91 -0.63
C LEU A 5 8.64 -16.57 0.69
N ALA A 6 8.65 -17.91 0.73
CA ALA A 6 8.32 -18.67 1.93
C ALA A 6 9.28 -18.40 3.10
N LEU A 7 10.59 -18.29 2.82
CA LEU A 7 11.59 -18.01 3.85
C LEU A 7 11.47 -16.58 4.41
N VAL A 8 11.15 -15.60 3.56
CA VAL A 8 10.90 -14.21 3.99
C VAL A 8 9.62 -14.12 4.84
N VAL A 9 8.57 -14.84 4.46
CA VAL A 9 7.32 -14.91 5.24
C VAL A 9 7.57 -15.55 6.61
N SER A 10 8.25 -16.70 6.67
CA SER A 10 8.54 -17.35 7.96
C SER A 10 9.45 -16.52 8.87
N ALA A 11 10.42 -15.79 8.32
CA ALA A 11 11.27 -14.89 9.09
C ALA A 11 10.50 -13.67 9.63
N ALA A 12 9.57 -13.12 8.84
CA ALA A 12 8.72 -12.00 9.27
C ALA A 12 7.74 -12.39 10.39
N LEU A 13 7.21 -13.62 10.36
CA LEU A 13 6.32 -14.12 11.41
C LEU A 13 7.05 -14.54 12.71
N ALA A 14 8.35 -14.83 12.65
CA ALA A 14 9.14 -15.20 13.83
C ALA A 14 9.64 -13.99 14.65
N ALA A 15 9.75 -12.81 14.02
CA ALA A 15 10.24 -11.59 14.65
C ALA A 15 9.45 -11.11 15.90
N PRO A 16 8.10 -11.12 15.94
CA PRO A 16 7.36 -10.64 17.11
C PRO A 16 7.37 -11.60 18.31
N LEU A 17 7.78 -12.86 18.13
CA LEU A 17 7.81 -13.86 19.21
C LEU A 17 9.08 -13.80 20.07
N LEU A 18 10.13 -13.11 19.60
CA LEU A 18 11.40 -12.97 20.33
C LEU A 18 11.48 -11.66 21.14
N THR A 19 10.50 -10.77 20.98
CA THR A 19 10.41 -9.53 21.75
C THR A 19 9.44 -9.72 22.90
N SER A 20 9.87 -10.42 23.95
CA SER A 20 9.28 -10.24 25.28
C SER A 20 9.64 -8.83 25.73
N ALA A 21 8.84 -7.85 25.31
CA ALA A 21 8.98 -6.50 25.81
C ALA A 21 8.65 -6.55 27.31
N ASP A 22 9.65 -6.32 28.17
CA ASP A 22 9.38 -5.61 29.42
C ASP A 22 8.60 -4.37 28.99
N ALA A 23 7.28 -4.39 29.18
CA ALA A 23 6.49 -3.21 28.94
C ALA A 23 7.00 -2.20 29.97
N PRO A 24 7.74 -1.14 29.59
CA PRO A 24 8.00 -0.09 30.55
C PRO A 24 6.62 0.35 31.01
N ALA A 25 6.40 0.33 32.34
CA ALA A 25 5.16 0.84 32.88
C ALA A 25 4.92 2.20 32.23
N GLN A 26 3.76 2.37 31.60
CA GLN A 26 3.43 3.63 30.96
C GLN A 26 3.41 4.66 32.06
N ASP A 27 4.38 5.57 32.03
CA ASP A 27 4.51 6.57 33.06
C ASP A 27 3.24 7.41 33.05
N VAL A 28 2.54 7.41 34.19
CA VAL A 28 1.31 8.17 34.35
C VAL A 28 1.75 9.56 34.82
N PRO A 29 1.70 10.59 33.97
CA PRO A 29 2.34 11.86 34.28
C PRO A 29 1.78 12.44 35.58
N GLY A 30 2.63 12.71 36.57
CA GLY A 30 2.22 13.29 37.86
C GLY A 30 1.76 12.28 38.92
N ILE A 31 1.77 10.97 38.62
CA ILE A 31 1.48 9.93 39.63
C ILE A 31 2.54 9.92 40.74
N GLU A 32 3.78 10.23 40.39
CA GLU A 32 4.92 10.41 41.29
C GLU A 32 4.68 11.53 42.29
N ILE A 33 3.97 12.59 41.89
CA ILE A 33 3.61 13.70 42.78
C ILE A 33 2.43 13.30 43.69
N CYS A 34 1.43 12.62 43.14
CA CYS A 34 0.28 12.18 43.93
C CYS A 34 0.62 11.08 44.95
N THR A 35 1.64 10.27 44.70
CA THR A 35 2.05 9.16 45.58
C THR A 35 2.96 9.58 46.73
N VAL A 36 3.68 10.70 46.62
CA VAL A 36 4.47 11.26 47.71
C VAL A 36 3.64 12.02 48.74
N GLU A 37 2.40 12.41 48.39
CA GLU A 37 1.47 13.11 49.26
C GLU A 37 1.04 12.24 50.47
N LYS A 38 1.18 12.81 51.67
CA LYS A 38 0.96 12.10 52.95
C LYS A 38 -0.42 12.34 53.51
N THR A 39 -1.06 13.46 53.16
CA THR A 39 -2.42 13.77 53.60
C THR A 39 -3.43 13.06 52.69
N MET A 40 -4.36 12.31 53.30
CA MET A 40 -5.31 11.47 52.55
C MET A 40 -6.25 12.31 51.67
N GLU A 41 -6.69 13.50 52.13
CA GLU A 41 -7.52 14.39 51.30
C GLU A 41 -6.77 14.90 50.07
N ARG A 42 -5.53 15.40 50.21
CA ARG A 42 -4.77 15.89 49.05
C ARG A 42 -4.39 14.76 48.10
N ARG A 43 -4.03 13.58 48.62
CA ARG A 43 -3.71 12.42 47.79
C ARG A 43 -4.89 12.03 46.91
N THR A 44 -6.09 11.97 47.49
CA THR A 44 -7.32 11.67 46.76
C THR A 44 -7.61 12.73 45.70
N SER A 45 -7.50 14.01 46.05
CA SER A 45 -7.72 15.12 45.11
C SER A 45 -6.71 15.14 43.94
N CYS A 46 -5.44 14.86 44.21
CA CYS A 46 -4.39 14.76 43.19
C CYS A 46 -4.66 13.58 42.23
N LEU A 47 -4.99 12.40 42.77
CA LEU A 47 -5.32 11.24 41.94
C LEU A 47 -6.57 11.48 41.08
N GLN A 48 -7.57 12.18 41.61
CA GLN A 48 -8.79 12.51 40.86
C GLN A 48 -8.50 13.43 39.67
N SER A 49 -7.70 14.48 39.86
CA SER A 49 -7.34 15.39 38.77
C SER A 49 -6.44 14.70 37.73
N ASN A 50 -5.57 13.79 38.17
CA ASN A 50 -4.77 12.95 37.28
C ASN A 50 -5.65 12.06 36.39
N VAL A 51 -6.63 11.37 36.98
CA VAL A 51 -7.59 10.53 36.22
C VAL A 51 -8.39 11.36 35.22
N ASP A 52 -8.88 12.54 35.61
CA ASP A 52 -9.59 13.44 34.69
C ASP A 52 -8.70 13.89 33.51
N PHE A 53 -7.43 14.23 33.79
CA PHE A 53 -6.46 14.55 32.75
C PHE A 53 -6.22 13.38 31.79
N LEU A 54 -6.01 12.16 32.32
CA LEU A 54 -5.83 10.96 31.50
C LEU A 54 -7.07 10.66 30.66
N GLN A 55 -8.26 10.73 31.25
CA GLN A 55 -9.52 10.49 30.55
C GLN A 55 -9.70 11.45 29.36
N LYS A 56 -9.43 12.75 29.59
CA LYS A 56 -9.45 13.77 28.53
C LYS A 56 -8.41 13.50 27.45
N THR A 57 -7.21 13.12 27.86
CA THR A 57 -6.11 12.80 26.94
C THR A 57 -6.43 11.59 26.07
N ILE A 58 -6.89 10.49 26.67
CA ILE A 58 -7.33 9.28 25.96
C ILE A 58 -8.43 9.60 24.96
N THR A 59 -9.43 10.38 25.37
CA THR A 59 -10.53 10.80 24.49
C THR A 59 -10.01 11.60 23.29
N LYS A 60 -9.10 12.55 23.55
CA LYS A 60 -8.47 13.36 22.49
C LYS A 60 -7.64 12.51 21.52
N LEU A 61 -6.81 11.60 22.04
CA LEU A 61 -5.99 10.71 21.22
C LEU A 61 -6.86 9.77 20.40
N SER A 62 -7.95 9.25 20.98
CA SER A 62 -8.90 8.39 20.28
C SER A 62 -9.55 9.14 19.11
N ALA A 63 -10.00 10.37 19.31
CA ALA A 63 -10.56 11.21 18.25
C ALA A 63 -9.53 11.53 17.15
N ASP A 64 -8.30 11.90 17.52
CA ASP A 64 -7.23 12.19 16.56
C ASP A 64 -6.87 10.96 15.71
N HIS A 65 -6.76 9.78 16.34
CA HIS A 65 -6.53 8.54 15.61
C HIS A 65 -7.69 8.19 14.68
N GLN A 66 -8.93 8.33 15.13
CA GLN A 66 -10.10 8.09 14.28
C GLN A 66 -10.09 9.01 13.05
N GLN A 67 -9.77 10.29 13.24
CA GLN A 67 -9.64 11.24 12.14
C GLN A 67 -8.53 10.85 11.16
N LYS A 68 -7.38 10.36 11.64
CA LYS A 68 -6.29 9.85 10.79
C LYS A 68 -6.71 8.61 10.01
N LEU A 69 -7.43 7.68 10.64
CA LEU A 69 -7.96 6.50 9.96
C LEU A 69 -8.94 6.87 8.86
N ASP A 70 -9.86 7.81 9.13
CA ASP A 70 -10.82 8.28 8.14
C ASP A 70 -10.14 8.98 6.96
N ALA A 71 -9.11 9.80 7.23
CA ALA A 71 -8.30 10.43 6.20
C ALA A 71 -7.54 9.40 5.34
N ALA A 72 -6.92 8.39 5.98
CA ALA A 72 -6.24 7.30 5.28
C ALA A 72 -7.20 6.48 4.42
N ASN A 73 -8.40 6.17 4.91
CA ASN A 73 -9.43 5.47 4.15
C ASN A 73 -9.84 6.24 2.88
N ARG A 74 -9.99 7.57 2.97
CA ARG A 74 -10.25 8.41 1.79
C ARG A 74 -9.10 8.37 0.78
N GLN A 75 -7.85 8.38 1.24
CA GLN A 75 -6.69 8.22 0.36
C GLN A 75 -6.69 6.85 -0.33
N ILE A 76 -7.03 5.78 0.40
CA ILE A 76 -7.14 4.43 -0.16
C ILE A 76 -8.19 4.39 -1.28
N GLU A 77 -9.37 4.99 -1.09
CA GLU A 77 -10.41 5.02 -2.13
C GLU A 77 -9.96 5.80 -3.38
N ASN A 78 -9.30 6.95 -3.21
CA ASN A 78 -8.73 7.70 -4.33
C ASN A 78 -7.63 6.92 -5.07
N LEU A 79 -6.78 6.18 -4.34
CA LEU A 79 -5.76 5.33 -4.94
C LEU A 79 -6.39 4.17 -5.70
N LYS A 80 -7.41 3.51 -5.15
CA LYS A 80 -8.17 2.45 -5.84
C LYS A 80 -8.76 2.93 -7.16
N SER A 81 -9.39 4.11 -7.19
CA SER A 81 -9.94 4.66 -8.43
C SER A 81 -8.85 4.97 -9.47
N THR A 82 -7.70 5.46 -9.01
CA THR A 82 -6.53 5.72 -9.87
C THR A 82 -5.99 4.41 -10.44
N THR A 83 -5.82 3.38 -9.62
CA THR A 83 -5.38 2.04 -10.07
C THR A 83 -6.36 1.45 -11.07
N ALA A 84 -7.67 1.54 -10.83
CA ALA A 84 -8.67 1.07 -11.78
C ALA A 84 -8.63 1.82 -13.13
N SER A 85 -8.36 3.14 -13.10
CA SER A 85 -8.21 3.95 -14.31
C SER A 85 -6.94 3.59 -15.08
N LEU A 86 -5.82 3.41 -14.38
CA LEU A 86 -4.56 2.96 -14.99
C LEU A 86 -4.69 1.56 -15.59
N GLN A 87 -5.41 0.64 -14.92
CA GLN A 87 -5.64 -0.70 -15.45
C GLN A 87 -6.36 -0.64 -16.81
N LYS A 88 -7.39 0.20 -16.96
CA LYS A 88 -8.09 0.39 -18.24
C LYS A 88 -7.15 0.89 -19.34
N ILE A 89 -6.30 1.88 -19.03
CA ILE A 89 -5.32 2.42 -19.99
C ILE A 89 -4.33 1.33 -20.43
N VAL A 90 -3.88 0.48 -19.50
CA VAL A 90 -3.00 -0.65 -19.81
C VAL A 90 -3.70 -1.65 -20.73
N ASP A 91 -4.97 -1.98 -20.46
CA ASP A 91 -5.75 -2.91 -21.28
C ASP A 91 -5.95 -2.35 -22.70
N GLU A 92 -6.25 -1.06 -22.84
CA GLU A 92 -6.37 -0.37 -24.12
C GLU A 92 -5.05 -0.36 -24.91
N LEU A 93 -3.93 -0.04 -24.25
CA LEU A 93 -2.60 -0.05 -24.86
C LEU A 93 -2.18 -1.46 -25.30
N GLN A 94 -2.46 -2.48 -24.49
CA GLN A 94 -2.20 -3.87 -24.85
C GLN A 94 -3.04 -4.31 -26.06
N ALA A 95 -4.31 -3.90 -26.13
CA ALA A 95 -5.16 -4.17 -27.28
C ALA A 95 -4.65 -3.46 -28.54
N ALA A 96 -4.25 -2.19 -28.43
CA ALA A 96 -3.67 -1.43 -29.54
C ALA A 96 -2.35 -2.04 -30.04
N GLN A 97 -1.46 -2.47 -29.15
CA GLN A 97 -0.22 -3.16 -29.52
C GLN A 97 -0.49 -4.48 -30.25
N LYS A 98 -1.44 -5.29 -29.77
CA LYS A 98 -1.81 -6.54 -30.43
C LYS A 98 -2.31 -6.30 -31.86
N LYS A 99 -3.20 -5.32 -32.06
CA LYS A 99 -3.68 -4.93 -33.39
C LYS A 99 -2.54 -4.45 -34.29
N ALA A 100 -1.68 -3.56 -33.80
CA ALA A 100 -0.53 -3.07 -34.55
C ALA A 100 0.45 -4.19 -34.94
N ALA A 101 0.66 -5.17 -34.06
CA ALA A 101 1.49 -6.33 -34.35
C ALA A 101 0.86 -7.26 -35.41
N GLU A 102 -0.47 -7.43 -35.40
CA GLU A 102 -1.20 -8.18 -36.42
C GLU A 102 -1.17 -7.48 -37.79
N ASP A 103 -1.33 -6.16 -37.82
CA ASP A 103 -1.28 -5.34 -39.04
C ASP A 103 0.12 -5.36 -39.68
N GLN A 104 1.19 -5.30 -38.87
CA GLN A 104 2.57 -5.48 -39.36
C GLN A 104 2.81 -6.88 -39.94
N LYS A 105 2.18 -7.91 -39.37
CA LYS A 105 2.30 -9.29 -39.88
C LYS A 105 1.57 -9.49 -41.20
N LYS A 106 0.47 -8.77 -41.44
CA LYS A 106 -0.22 -8.73 -42.75
C LYS A 106 0.52 -7.92 -43.81
N ALA A 107 1.21 -6.85 -43.42
CA ALA A 107 1.99 -6.02 -44.33
C ALA A 107 3.31 -6.68 -44.80
N ALA A 108 3.74 -7.78 -44.16
CA ALA A 108 4.94 -8.53 -44.53
C ALA A 108 4.68 -9.69 -45.53
N ALA A 109 3.46 -9.84 -46.06
CA ALA A 109 3.23 -10.76 -47.19
C ALA A 109 3.82 -10.12 -48.48
N PRO A 110 4.80 -10.75 -49.14
CA PRO A 110 5.47 -10.15 -50.29
C PRO A 110 4.48 -9.94 -51.45
N PRO A 111 4.57 -8.83 -52.21
CA PRO A 111 3.87 -8.74 -53.48
C PRO A 111 4.32 -9.93 -54.32
N ALA A 112 3.35 -10.71 -54.80
CA ALA A 112 3.60 -11.86 -55.66
C ALA A 112 4.46 -11.40 -56.84
N LYS A 113 5.61 -12.07 -57.00
CA LYS A 113 6.40 -12.03 -58.23
C LYS A 113 5.52 -12.49 -59.37
N ASP A 114 5.00 -11.57 -60.17
CA ASP A 114 4.64 -11.88 -61.53
C ASP A 114 5.93 -11.85 -62.36
N SER A 115 6.45 -13.05 -62.63
CA SER A 115 7.50 -13.27 -63.60
C SER A 115 7.23 -14.61 -64.25
N ALA A 116 6.72 -14.59 -65.49
CA ALA A 116 6.85 -15.68 -66.44
C ALA A 116 6.47 -15.22 -67.86
N PRO A 117 6.97 -15.89 -68.92
CA PRO A 117 7.82 -15.23 -69.92
C PRO A 117 7.32 -15.40 -71.36
N ALA A 118 7.91 -14.66 -72.32
CA ALA A 118 7.89 -15.08 -73.72
C ALA A 118 9.16 -14.60 -74.45
N ALA A 119 9.93 -15.57 -74.91
CA ALA A 119 11.06 -15.41 -75.80
C ALA A 119 10.61 -15.29 -77.27
N LYS A 120 11.58 -14.88 -78.11
CA LYS A 120 11.67 -15.01 -79.58
C LYS A 120 10.90 -13.92 -80.36
N ASP A 121 11.42 -13.24 -81.37
CA ASP A 121 12.47 -13.51 -82.36
C ASP A 121 13.10 -12.17 -82.87
N ALA A 122 14.37 -12.22 -83.29
CA ALA A 122 15.01 -11.23 -84.18
C ALA A 122 14.69 -11.59 -85.66
N PRO A 123 15.22 -10.95 -86.74
CA PRO A 123 15.95 -9.68 -86.89
C PRO A 123 15.43 -8.79 -88.06
N LYS A 124 15.87 -7.52 -88.12
CA LYS A 124 16.70 -6.94 -89.21
C LYS A 124 16.94 -5.45 -88.97
#